data_AF-A0A7X0H9H1-F1
#
_entry.id   AF-A0A7X0H9H1-F1
#
_cell.length_a   1.000
_cell.length_b   1.000
_cell.length_c   1.000
_cell.angle_alpha   90.00
_cell.angle_beta   90.00
_cell.angle_gamma   90.00
#
_symmetry.space_group_name_H-M   'P 1'
#
loop_
_entity.id
_entity.type
_entity.pdbx_description
1 polymer ?
#
loop_
_entity_poly.entity_id
_entity_poly.type
_entity_poly.pdbx_seq_one_letter_code
_entity_poly.pdbx_strand_id
1 'polypeptide(L)'
;MHFDLTFKIDGHVYRYIYDRHFNSNEDFELKESMEVNGQSIFDRKDLTITTELDGYRSIKLAEQTSAMEGLLALVPDDVQGLNTLRIAKGYLESVRYYPLAQRFEEHRMPRSPLITAQEFDAWFTDPEKSDRVRSVQFRIIAMSEHFPEKLEELQVILGDKGLGLISEIQVGKVEIPESESTSNLENKVNNHAYIVGFTPGYGIAGSERNFWALGLSAGTLRVLQLLTFLIYDESSCALMEQPEDSVHDGLLVKVIDVLKAYSHKTQLLCTTHSAGIMNSFDSTMIRLVSADERGLTNVNSLSESEVICAQQYLEDEGSLSEFLEGLQ
;
A
#
# COMPACT_ATOMS: atom_id res chain seq x y z
N MET A 1 -17.71 4.56 17.40
CA MET A 1 -16.95 4.02 16.27
C MET A 1 -16.83 2.54 16.49
N HIS A 2 -17.33 1.75 15.55
CA HIS A 2 -17.23 0.30 15.58
C HIS A 2 -16.39 -0.15 14.38
N PHE A 3 -15.46 -1.06 14.61
CA PHE A 3 -14.57 -1.65 13.63
C PHE A 3 -14.45 -3.15 13.91
N ASP A 4 -14.75 -3.98 12.93
CA ASP A 4 -14.66 -5.43 13.00
C ASP A 4 -13.95 -5.91 11.73
N LEU A 5 -12.75 -6.45 11.91
CA LEU A 5 -11.89 -6.90 10.83
C LEU A 5 -11.59 -8.38 11.00
N THR A 6 -11.96 -9.19 10.00
CA THR A 6 -11.53 -10.58 9.89
C THR A 6 -10.52 -10.72 8.76
N PHE A 7 -9.40 -11.39 9.04
CA PHE A 7 -8.32 -11.62 8.07
C PHE A 7 -7.68 -12.98 8.29
N LYS A 8 -6.94 -13.48 7.29
CA LYS A 8 -6.35 -14.82 7.33
C LYS A 8 -4.86 -14.75 7.04
N ILE A 9 -4.05 -15.42 7.88
CA ILE A 9 -2.60 -15.53 7.72
C ILE A 9 -2.24 -17.00 7.90
N ASP A 10 -1.55 -17.60 6.94
CA ASP A 10 -1.03 -18.97 7.00
C ASP A 10 -2.03 -20.04 7.49
N GLY A 11 -3.31 -19.89 7.09
CA GLY A 11 -4.37 -20.83 7.49
C GLY A 11 -5.13 -20.43 8.76
N HIS A 12 -4.60 -19.51 9.56
CA HIS A 12 -5.22 -19.00 10.78
C HIS A 12 -6.15 -17.83 10.49
N VAL A 13 -7.34 -17.84 11.08
CA VAL A 13 -8.33 -16.76 10.97
C VAL A 13 -8.21 -15.86 12.18
N TYR A 14 -7.85 -14.61 11.94
CA TYR A 14 -7.79 -13.56 12.94
C TYR A 14 -9.04 -12.72 12.85
N ARG A 15 -9.59 -12.33 13.99
CA ARG A 15 -10.62 -11.29 14.06
C ARG A 15 -10.22 -10.27 15.11
N TYR A 16 -10.23 -9.01 14.70
CA TYR A 16 -9.91 -7.86 15.52
C TYR A 16 -11.12 -6.96 15.58
N ILE A 17 -11.59 -6.69 16.80
CA ILE A 17 -12.76 -5.85 17.05
C ILE A 17 -12.31 -4.65 17.87
N TYR A 18 -12.71 -3.46 17.46
CA TYR A 18 -12.53 -2.22 18.19
C TYR A 18 -13.84 -1.45 18.21
N ASP A 19 -14.32 -1.13 19.41
CA ASP A 19 -15.54 -0.37 19.62
C ASP A 19 -15.32 0.74 20.65
N ARG A 20 -15.71 1.96 20.30
CA ARG A 20 -15.65 3.13 21.15
C ARG A 20 -16.95 3.92 21.07
N HIS A 21 -17.69 3.99 22.17
CA HIS A 21 -18.94 4.77 22.28
C HIS A 21 -18.75 5.95 23.22
N PHE A 22 -19.30 7.11 22.85
CA PHE A 22 -19.38 8.27 23.74
C PHE A 22 -20.77 8.30 24.38
N ASN A 23 -20.81 8.35 25.71
CA ASN A 23 -22.04 8.51 26.47
C ASN A 23 -22.34 10.00 26.67
N SER A 24 -23.60 10.31 27.00
CA SER A 24 -24.10 11.68 27.19
C SER A 24 -23.39 12.50 28.27
N ASN A 25 -22.57 11.87 29.12
CA ASN A 25 -21.84 12.48 30.23
C ASN A 25 -20.35 12.71 29.92
N GLU A 26 -19.93 12.67 28.65
CA GLU A 26 -18.52 12.69 28.22
C GLU A 26 -17.68 11.47 28.64
N ASP A 27 -18.24 10.55 29.43
CA ASP A 27 -17.68 9.20 29.61
C ASP A 27 -17.73 8.42 28.29
N PHE A 28 -16.71 7.62 28.03
CA PHE A 28 -16.70 6.73 26.87
C PHE A 28 -16.51 5.28 27.33
N GLU A 29 -17.10 4.33 26.59
CA GLU A 29 -16.87 2.91 26.78
C GLU A 29 -15.97 2.42 25.64
N LEU A 30 -14.83 1.80 25.97
CA LEU A 30 -13.89 1.22 25.01
C LEU A 30 -13.87 -0.29 25.14
N LYS A 31 -14.03 -0.98 24.01
CA LYS A 31 -13.87 -2.43 23.87
C LYS A 31 -12.90 -2.69 22.74
N GLU A 32 -11.92 -3.54 22.97
CA GLU A 32 -10.93 -3.95 21.97
C GLU A 32 -10.66 -5.44 22.19
N SER A 33 -10.75 -6.27 21.17
CA SER A 33 -10.47 -7.69 21.32
C SER A 33 -9.80 -8.25 20.08
N MET A 34 -9.03 -9.32 20.28
CA MET A 34 -8.47 -10.10 19.19
C MET A 34 -8.64 -11.58 19.48
N GLU A 35 -9.16 -12.31 18.50
CA GLU A 35 -9.28 -13.76 18.52
C GLU A 35 -8.55 -14.39 17.34
N VAL A 36 -8.06 -15.61 17.54
CA VAL A 36 -7.47 -16.44 16.49
C VAL A 36 -8.14 -17.81 16.49
N ASN A 37 -8.70 -18.19 15.35
CA ASN A 37 -9.49 -19.41 15.18
C ASN A 37 -10.63 -19.53 16.22
N GLY A 38 -11.21 -18.40 16.61
CA GLY A 38 -12.28 -18.32 17.62
C GLY A 38 -11.79 -18.42 19.08
N GLN A 39 -10.48 -18.48 19.33
CA GLN A 39 -9.91 -18.41 20.66
C GLN A 39 -9.44 -16.98 20.95
N SER A 40 -9.92 -16.39 22.06
CA SER A 40 -9.49 -15.05 22.48
C SER A 40 -8.00 -15.04 22.82
N ILE A 41 -7.28 -14.05 22.28
CA ILE A 41 -5.91 -13.72 22.67
C ILE A 41 -5.93 -12.65 23.76
N PHE A 42 -6.76 -11.63 23.58
CA PHE A 42 -7.03 -10.63 24.60
C PHE A 42 -8.43 -10.03 24.42
N ASP A 43 -8.96 -9.56 25.54
CA ASP A 43 -10.18 -8.78 25.65
C ASP A 43 -9.93 -7.55 26.53
N ARG A 44 -10.14 -6.36 25.96
CA ARG A 44 -10.02 -5.10 26.66
C ARG A 44 -11.39 -4.53 26.98
N LYS A 45 -11.55 -4.07 28.21
CA LYS A 45 -12.59 -3.14 28.61
C LYS A 45 -11.96 -1.92 29.27
N ASP A 46 -12.14 -0.77 28.64
CA ASP A 46 -11.61 0.53 29.07
C ASP A 46 -10.10 0.48 29.32
N LEU A 47 -9.65 0.62 30.56
CA LEU A 47 -8.23 0.59 30.93
C LEU A 47 -7.68 -0.82 31.14
N THR A 48 -8.52 -1.85 31.16
CA THR A 48 -8.14 -3.20 31.60
C THR A 48 -8.16 -4.17 30.43
N ILE A 49 -7.01 -4.80 30.19
CA ILE A 49 -6.86 -5.92 29.26
C ILE A 49 -6.87 -7.21 30.08
N THR A 50 -7.72 -8.13 29.67
CA THR A 50 -7.73 -9.53 30.11
C THR A 50 -7.11 -10.36 29.00
N THR A 51 -6.22 -11.30 29.35
CA THR A 51 -5.55 -12.17 28.39
C THR A 51 -5.25 -13.51 29.03
N GLU A 52 -5.08 -14.54 28.21
CA GLU A 52 -4.64 -15.87 28.64
C GLU A 52 -3.16 -16.14 28.29
N LEU A 53 -2.42 -15.11 27.88
CA LEU A 53 -0.97 -15.19 27.70
C LEU A 53 -0.31 -15.65 29.01
N ASP A 54 0.56 -16.65 28.92
CA ASP A 54 1.07 -17.38 30.09
C ASP A 54 1.61 -16.45 31.19
N GLY A 55 1.08 -16.57 32.41
CA GLY A 55 1.43 -15.74 33.56
C GLY A 55 0.76 -14.36 33.63
N TYR A 56 0.06 -13.90 32.59
CA TYR A 56 -0.61 -12.60 32.54
C TYR A 56 -2.12 -12.77 32.47
N ARG A 57 -2.83 -12.30 33.49
CA ARG A 57 -4.31 -12.35 33.51
C ARG A 57 -4.97 -10.99 33.33
N SER A 58 -4.32 -9.94 33.80
CA SER A 58 -4.85 -8.58 33.72
C SER A 58 -3.74 -7.55 33.66
N ILE A 59 -3.80 -6.65 32.68
CA ILE A 59 -2.85 -5.56 32.48
C ILE A 59 -3.65 -4.26 32.36
N LYS A 60 -3.15 -3.19 32.98
CA LYS A 60 -3.73 -1.85 32.83
C LYS A 60 -2.98 -1.08 31.75
N LEU A 61 -3.70 -0.54 30.77
CA LEU A 61 -3.17 0.32 29.72
C LEU A 61 -3.94 1.64 29.65
N ALA A 62 -3.23 2.68 29.23
CA ALA A 62 -3.83 3.97 28.94
C ALA A 62 -4.79 3.87 27.74
N GLU A 63 -5.82 4.71 27.75
CA GLU A 63 -6.92 4.72 26.79
C GLU A 63 -6.48 4.87 25.33
N GLN A 64 -5.41 5.61 25.10
CA GLN A 64 -4.89 5.93 23.76
C GLN A 64 -3.88 4.90 23.24
N THR A 65 -3.46 3.95 24.08
CA THR A 65 -2.52 2.90 23.69
C THR A 65 -3.31 1.72 23.12
N SER A 66 -2.96 1.21 21.94
CA SER A 66 -3.55 -0.04 21.43
C SER A 66 -3.23 -1.20 22.38
N ALA A 67 -4.19 -2.12 22.58
CA ALA A 67 -3.96 -3.32 23.37
C ALA A 67 -2.85 -4.19 22.77
N MET A 68 -2.81 -4.33 21.44
CA MET A 68 -1.79 -5.10 20.75
C MET A 68 -0.39 -4.53 21.02
N GLU A 69 -0.19 -3.22 20.83
CA GLU A 69 1.08 -2.55 21.10
C GLU A 69 1.49 -2.64 22.57
N GLY A 70 0.55 -2.39 23.48
CA GLY A 70 0.85 -2.43 24.91
C GLY A 70 1.18 -3.84 25.41
N LEU A 71 0.52 -4.88 24.89
CA LEU A 71 0.86 -6.27 25.21
C LEU A 71 2.25 -6.62 24.69
N LEU A 72 2.57 -6.25 23.45
CA LEU A 72 3.90 -6.50 22.85
C LEU A 72 5.03 -5.76 23.57
N ALA A 73 4.75 -4.60 24.18
CA ALA A 73 5.73 -3.83 24.92
C ALA A 73 5.90 -4.28 26.38
N LEU A 74 4.85 -4.83 27.01
CA LEU A 74 4.84 -5.16 28.45
C LEU A 74 5.05 -6.65 28.75
N VAL A 75 4.77 -7.54 27.80
CA VAL A 75 4.88 -8.98 27.96
C VAL A 75 6.22 -9.46 27.38
N PRO A 76 7.02 -10.26 28.12
CA PRO A 76 8.28 -10.82 27.65
C PRO A 76 8.14 -11.66 26.36
N ASP A 77 9.17 -11.59 25.52
CA ASP A 77 9.21 -12.21 24.18
C ASP A 77 9.05 -13.75 24.17
N ASP A 78 9.35 -14.41 25.29
CA ASP A 78 9.30 -15.87 25.44
C ASP A 78 7.91 -16.41 25.83
N VAL A 79 6.94 -15.53 26.10
CA VAL A 79 5.58 -15.93 26.49
C VAL A 79 4.82 -16.56 25.31
N GLN A 80 4.26 -17.74 25.56
CA GLN A 80 3.46 -18.48 24.57
C GLN A 80 2.23 -17.65 24.14
N GLY A 81 2.01 -17.56 22.82
CA GLY A 81 0.91 -16.79 22.23
C GLY A 81 1.26 -15.35 21.83
N LEU A 82 2.36 -14.79 22.35
CA LEU A 82 2.81 -13.44 21.95
C LEU A 82 3.25 -13.37 20.48
N ASN A 83 3.81 -14.46 19.97
CA ASN A 83 4.15 -14.58 18.54
C ASN A 83 2.93 -14.40 17.63
N THR A 84 1.75 -14.84 18.07
CA THR A 84 0.49 -14.67 17.32
C THR A 84 0.13 -13.19 17.18
N LEU A 85 0.35 -12.39 18.22
CA LEU A 85 0.19 -10.92 18.17
C LEU A 85 1.21 -10.29 17.24
N ARG A 86 2.47 -10.75 17.25
CA ARG A 86 3.52 -10.23 16.34
C ARG A 86 3.19 -10.48 14.87
N ILE A 87 2.69 -11.67 14.55
CA ILE A 87 2.26 -12.02 13.19
C ILE A 87 1.10 -11.12 12.75
N ALA A 88 0.07 -10.96 13.60
CA ALA A 88 -1.06 -10.08 13.32
C ALA A 88 -0.63 -8.63 13.12
N LYS A 89 0.22 -8.11 14.01
CA LYS A 89 0.81 -6.77 13.92
C LYS A 89 1.56 -6.59 12.60
N GLY A 90 2.46 -7.51 12.27
CA GLY A 90 3.24 -7.45 11.03
C GLY A 90 2.36 -7.43 9.77
N TYR A 91 1.27 -8.21 9.75
CA TYR A 91 0.30 -8.17 8.67
C TYR A 91 -0.41 -6.81 8.58
N LEU A 92 -0.92 -6.28 9.69
CA LEU A 92 -1.64 -5.01 9.71
C LEU A 92 -0.73 -3.82 9.37
N GLU A 93 0.49 -3.81 9.90
CA GLU A 93 1.52 -2.80 9.63
C GLU A 93 2.06 -2.85 8.20
N SER A 94 1.86 -3.94 7.48
CA SER A 94 2.26 -4.06 6.07
C SER A 94 1.13 -3.74 5.10
N VAL A 95 -0.08 -3.39 5.56
CA VAL A 95 -1.12 -2.86 4.67
C VAL A 95 -0.70 -1.50 4.12
N ARG A 96 -0.82 -1.29 2.81
CA ARG A 96 -0.44 -0.03 2.15
C ARG A 96 -1.61 0.53 1.36
N TYR A 97 -1.83 1.83 1.48
CA TYR A 97 -2.85 2.56 0.75
C TYR A 97 -2.22 3.51 -0.27
N TYR A 98 -2.65 3.34 -1.52
CA TYR A 98 -2.19 4.02 -2.73
C TYR A 98 -3.33 4.88 -3.29
N PRO A 99 -3.42 6.15 -2.86
CA PRO A 99 -4.51 7.02 -3.26
C PRO A 99 -4.42 7.43 -4.73
N LEU A 100 -5.54 7.84 -5.29
CA LEU A 100 -5.63 8.36 -6.65
C LEU A 100 -4.86 9.67 -6.78
N ALA A 101 -5.11 10.59 -5.85
CA ALA A 101 -4.50 11.92 -5.83
C ALA A 101 -3.05 11.91 -5.30
N GLN A 102 -2.28 10.87 -5.62
CA GLN A 102 -0.86 10.81 -5.30
C GLN A 102 -0.06 11.62 -6.31
N ARG A 103 0.18 12.89 -5.98
CA ARG A 103 1.24 13.65 -6.65
C ARG A 103 2.56 12.92 -6.38
N PHE A 104 3.41 12.78 -7.41
CA PHE A 104 4.83 12.51 -7.19
C PHE A 104 5.32 13.60 -6.21
N GLU A 105 5.62 13.24 -4.96
CA GLU A 105 5.87 14.19 -3.87
C GLU A 105 7.10 15.06 -4.14
N GLU A 106 8.00 14.53 -4.96
CA GLU A 106 9.19 15.13 -5.52
C GLU A 106 8.88 16.19 -6.60
N HIS A 107 7.59 16.39 -6.93
CA HIS A 107 7.11 17.42 -7.86
C HIS A 107 6.36 18.56 -7.17
N ARG A 108 6.33 18.57 -5.83
CA ARG A 108 5.87 19.74 -5.09
C ARG A 108 6.93 20.85 -5.20
N MET A 109 6.66 21.87 -6.01
CA MET A 109 7.44 23.11 -5.99
C MET A 109 7.46 23.67 -4.55
N PRO A 110 8.62 24.10 -4.03
CA PRO A 110 9.87 24.45 -4.74
C PRO A 110 10.97 23.36 -4.64
N ARG A 111 10.62 22.07 -4.54
CA ARG A 111 11.62 21.04 -4.21
C ARG A 111 12.62 20.79 -5.34
N SER A 112 13.89 20.70 -4.96
CA SER A 112 14.97 20.28 -5.85
C SER A 112 14.76 18.82 -6.25
N PRO A 113 15.06 18.45 -7.50
CA PRO A 113 15.08 17.05 -7.91
C PRO A 113 16.32 16.27 -7.39
N LEU A 114 17.28 16.96 -6.78
CA LEU A 114 18.39 16.32 -6.07
C LEU A 114 17.92 15.83 -4.71
N ILE A 115 18.32 14.61 -4.33
CA ILE A 115 18.05 14.03 -3.01
C ILE A 115 19.38 13.87 -2.31
N THR A 116 19.63 14.65 -1.25
CA THR A 116 20.90 14.53 -0.51
C THR A 116 20.99 13.16 0.16
N ALA A 117 22.21 12.65 0.31
CA ALA A 117 22.41 11.39 1.04
C ALA A 117 21.88 11.45 2.48
N GLN A 118 22.00 12.59 3.14
CA GLN A 118 21.42 12.80 4.47
C GLN A 118 19.88 12.69 4.47
N GLU A 119 19.19 13.28 3.49
CA GLU A 119 17.73 13.14 3.35
C GLU A 119 17.35 11.68 3.11
N PHE A 120 18.09 10.97 2.24
CA PHE A 120 17.88 9.56 1.96
C PHE A 120 18.08 8.70 3.22
N ASP A 121 19.19 8.87 3.93
CA ASP A 121 19.52 8.09 5.13
C ASP A 121 18.47 8.28 6.23
N ALA A 122 18.00 9.53 6.41
CA ALA A 122 16.94 9.86 7.36
C ALA A 122 15.61 9.19 6.99
N TRP A 123 15.23 9.21 5.72
CA TRP A 123 14.03 8.52 5.23
C TRP A 123 14.17 7.01 5.31
N PHE A 124 15.32 6.43 4.96
CA PHE A 124 15.54 4.98 4.94
C PHE A 124 15.50 4.39 6.35
N THR A 125 15.92 5.17 7.36
CA THR A 125 15.86 4.76 8.77
C THR A 125 14.44 4.72 9.32
N ASP A 126 13.62 5.72 9.01
CA ASP A 126 12.24 5.81 9.51
C ASP A 126 11.34 6.51 8.46
N PRO A 127 10.87 5.77 7.44
CA PRO A 127 10.11 6.36 6.34
C PRO A 127 8.82 7.02 6.80
N GLU A 128 8.17 6.50 7.86
CA GLU A 128 6.87 6.96 8.34
C GLU A 128 6.92 8.34 8.99
N LYS A 129 8.07 8.73 9.56
CA LYS A 129 8.27 10.08 10.10
C LYS A 129 8.63 11.13 9.05
N SER A 130 8.93 10.69 7.83
CA SER A 130 9.30 11.60 6.75
C SER A 130 8.07 12.28 6.14
N ASP A 131 8.20 13.51 5.65
CA ASP A 131 7.20 14.12 4.77
C ASP A 131 7.27 13.58 3.32
N ARG A 132 8.15 12.58 3.10
CA ARG A 132 8.39 11.87 1.84
C ARG A 132 8.04 10.39 1.92
N VAL A 133 7.14 9.98 2.83
CA VAL A 133 6.74 8.55 3.03
C VAL A 133 6.42 7.87 1.71
N ARG A 134 5.84 8.60 0.75
CA ARG A 134 5.31 8.08 -0.51
C ARG A 134 6.16 8.43 -1.73
N SER A 135 7.41 8.83 -1.49
CA SER A 135 8.38 9.14 -2.52
C SER A 135 8.75 7.90 -3.34
N VAL A 136 8.64 8.01 -4.66
CA VAL A 136 9.02 6.95 -5.61
C VAL A 136 10.53 6.96 -5.82
N GLN A 137 11.13 8.15 -5.93
CA GLN A 137 12.57 8.29 -6.14
C GLN A 137 13.36 7.76 -4.95
N PHE A 138 12.89 7.96 -3.72
CA PHE A 138 13.56 7.40 -2.55
C PHE A 138 13.51 5.86 -2.55
N ARG A 139 12.39 5.27 -2.97
CA ARG A 139 12.28 3.82 -3.17
C ARG A 139 13.21 3.33 -4.27
N ILE A 140 13.30 4.05 -5.39
CA ILE A 140 14.24 3.71 -6.48
C ILE A 140 15.69 3.79 -6.00
N ILE A 141 16.06 4.82 -5.24
CA ILE A 141 17.39 4.93 -4.62
C ILE A 141 17.62 3.77 -3.65
N ALA A 142 16.65 3.44 -2.81
CA ALA A 142 16.76 2.32 -1.89
C ALA A 142 16.91 0.97 -2.62
N MET A 143 16.17 0.74 -3.71
CA MET A 143 16.38 -0.43 -4.55
C MET A 143 17.78 -0.41 -5.18
N SER A 144 18.26 0.73 -5.67
CA SER A 144 19.60 0.83 -6.24
C SER A 144 20.72 0.57 -5.22
N GLU A 145 20.59 1.05 -3.99
CA GLU A 145 21.65 0.98 -2.97
C GLU A 145 21.58 -0.30 -2.12
N HIS A 146 20.38 -0.82 -1.86
CA HIS A 146 20.16 -1.89 -0.89
C HIS A 146 19.44 -3.13 -1.46
N PHE A 147 18.67 -3.00 -2.54
CA PHE A 147 17.85 -4.09 -3.11
C PHE A 147 17.95 -4.13 -4.65
N PRO A 148 19.16 -4.32 -5.22
CA PRO A 148 19.38 -4.19 -6.66
C PRO A 148 18.54 -5.15 -7.49
N GLU A 149 18.20 -6.32 -6.95
CA GLU A 149 17.29 -7.29 -7.57
C GLU A 149 15.89 -6.72 -7.80
N LYS A 150 15.39 -5.88 -6.90
CA LYS A 150 14.09 -5.21 -7.03
C LYS A 150 14.13 -4.14 -8.11
N LEU A 151 15.26 -3.42 -8.22
CA LEU A 151 15.44 -2.45 -9.30
C LEU A 151 15.50 -3.14 -10.66
N GLU A 152 16.21 -4.27 -10.75
CA GLU A 152 16.28 -5.08 -11.97
C GLU A 152 14.89 -5.59 -12.37
N GLU A 153 14.12 -6.14 -11.42
CA GLU A 153 12.74 -6.58 -11.66
C GLU A 153 11.86 -5.43 -12.18
N LEU A 154 11.91 -4.27 -11.52
CA LEU A 154 11.17 -3.07 -11.95
C LEU A 154 11.56 -2.63 -13.37
N GLN A 155 12.86 -2.60 -13.68
CA GLN A 155 13.35 -2.25 -15.02
C GLN A 155 12.92 -3.25 -16.09
N VAL A 156 12.93 -4.55 -15.78
CA VAL A 156 12.48 -5.59 -16.72
C VAL A 156 10.99 -5.44 -17.04
N ILE A 157 10.17 -5.20 -16.02
CA ILE A 157 8.72 -5.02 -16.20
C ILE A 157 8.41 -3.74 -16.97
N LEU A 158 9.09 -2.64 -16.66
CA LEU A 158 8.87 -1.36 -17.35
C LEU A 158 9.47 -1.29 -18.75
N GLY A 159 10.54 -2.05 -19.01
CA GLY A 159 11.31 -2.02 -20.24
C GLY A 159 10.65 -2.72 -21.42
N ASP A 160 11.40 -2.81 -22.53
CA ASP A 160 10.88 -3.26 -23.82
C ASP A 160 10.34 -4.70 -23.83
N LYS A 161 10.77 -5.54 -22.87
CA LYS A 161 10.28 -6.92 -22.71
C LYS A 161 8.96 -7.01 -21.94
N GLY A 162 8.55 -5.96 -21.24
CA GLY A 162 7.30 -5.89 -20.49
C GLY A 162 6.36 -4.83 -21.06
N LEU A 163 6.28 -3.69 -20.36
CA LEU A 163 5.35 -2.61 -20.69
C LEU A 163 5.87 -1.67 -21.79
N GLY A 164 7.19 -1.63 -22.01
CA GLY A 164 7.83 -0.78 -23.02
C GLY A 164 7.79 0.71 -22.69
N LEU A 165 7.66 1.09 -21.42
CA LEU A 165 7.53 2.46 -20.95
C LEU A 165 8.87 3.13 -20.67
N ILE A 166 9.75 2.43 -19.95
CA ILE A 166 11.03 2.95 -19.49
C ILE A 166 12.07 1.87 -19.77
N SER A 167 12.95 2.13 -20.74
CA SER A 167 14.04 1.22 -21.11
C SER A 167 15.15 1.18 -20.06
N GLU A 168 15.33 2.27 -19.31
CA GLU A 168 16.39 2.38 -18.32
C GLU A 168 16.01 3.30 -17.15
N ILE A 169 16.34 2.88 -15.93
CA ILE A 169 16.31 3.70 -14.72
C ILE A 169 17.75 3.86 -14.25
N GLN A 170 18.23 5.10 -14.14
CA GLN A 170 19.58 5.42 -13.72
C GLN A 170 19.56 6.14 -12.37
N VAL A 171 20.33 5.64 -11.41
CA VAL A 171 20.59 6.33 -10.13
C VAL A 171 22.03 6.83 -10.14
N GLY A 172 22.20 8.12 -10.37
CA GLY A 172 23.49 8.80 -10.35
C GLY A 172 23.80 9.41 -8.99
N LYS A 173 25.09 9.50 -8.64
CA LYS A 173 25.59 10.25 -7.49
C LYS A 173 26.36 11.48 -7.97
N VAL A 174 26.05 12.64 -7.42
CA VAL A 174 26.73 13.91 -7.71
C VAL A 174 27.31 14.46 -6.42
N GLU A 175 28.60 14.78 -6.42
CA GLU A 175 29.26 15.42 -5.29
C GLU A 175 28.74 16.85 -5.12
N ILE A 176 28.40 17.23 -3.89
CA ILE A 176 27.97 18.58 -3.54
C ILE A 176 29.22 19.33 -3.06
N PRO A 177 29.64 20.44 -3.69
CA PRO A 177 30.77 21.22 -3.18
C PRO A 177 30.51 21.68 -1.75
N GLU A 178 31.49 21.51 -0.84
CA GLU A 178 31.41 22.03 0.52
C GLU A 178 31.18 23.54 0.47
N SER A 179 30.11 24.04 1.11
CA SER A 179 30.01 25.49 1.37
C SER A 179 31.05 25.85 2.45
N GLU A 180 31.84 26.90 2.22
CA GLU A 180 32.87 27.41 3.15
C GLU A 180 32.33 27.86 4.55
N SER A 181 31.05 27.60 4.86
CA SER A 181 30.32 28.23 5.98
C SER A 181 29.85 27.31 7.10
N THR A 182 30.27 26.04 7.19
CA THR A 182 29.90 25.18 8.34
C THR A 182 31.05 24.35 8.87
N SER A 183 31.81 24.97 9.77
CA SER A 183 32.77 24.32 10.66
C SER A 183 32.05 23.48 11.72
N ASN A 184 31.58 22.29 11.34
CA ASN A 184 31.29 21.21 12.30
C ASN A 184 31.89 19.90 11.75
N LEU A 185 33.02 19.51 12.33
CA LEU A 185 33.90 18.42 11.88
C LEU A 185 33.33 17.00 12.05
N GLU A 186 32.09 16.83 12.50
CA GLU A 186 31.51 15.52 12.82
C GLU A 186 30.54 14.95 11.76
N ASN A 187 30.09 15.74 10.78
CA ASN A 187 29.12 15.31 9.74
C ASN A 187 29.72 15.14 8.32
N LYS A 188 31.00 14.79 8.21
CA LYS A 188 31.73 14.68 6.93
C LYS A 188 31.40 13.46 6.06
N VAL A 189 30.42 12.64 6.42
CA VAL A 189 30.37 11.25 5.91
C VAL A 189 29.67 11.11 4.55
N ASN A 190 28.75 12.01 4.16
CA ASN A 190 27.93 11.80 2.96
C ASN A 190 27.66 13.10 2.17
N ASN A 191 28.68 13.62 1.48
CA ASN A 191 28.59 14.88 0.73
C ASN A 191 28.21 14.69 -0.76
N HIS A 192 27.26 13.79 -1.03
CA HIS A 192 26.69 13.59 -2.36
C HIS A 192 25.16 13.71 -2.34
N ALA A 193 24.60 13.99 -3.52
CA ALA A 193 23.19 13.84 -3.80
C ALA A 193 22.97 12.76 -4.85
N TYR A 194 21.81 12.13 -4.75
CA TYR A 194 21.25 11.23 -5.73
C TYR A 194 20.48 12.01 -6.80
N ILE A 195 20.56 11.51 -8.03
CA ILE A 195 19.75 11.93 -9.17
C ILE A 195 19.15 10.67 -9.79
N VAL A 196 17.84 10.66 -9.98
CA VAL A 196 17.14 9.57 -10.66
C VAL A 196 16.73 10.03 -12.06
N GLY A 197 17.26 9.33 -13.07
CA GLY A 197 16.96 9.57 -14.48
C GLY A 197 16.24 8.38 -15.11
N PHE A 198 15.41 8.66 -16.11
CA PHE A 198 14.57 7.69 -16.81
C PHE A 198 14.75 7.83 -18.31
N THR A 199 15.03 6.73 -18.99
CA THR A 199 15.08 6.68 -20.46
C THR A 199 13.79 6.02 -20.98
N PRO A 200 12.96 6.69 -21.78
CA PRO A 200 11.74 6.11 -22.35
C PRO A 200 12.02 4.88 -23.23
N GLY A 201 11.05 3.98 -23.31
CA GLY A 201 11.11 2.79 -24.17
C GLY A 201 11.17 3.10 -25.67
N TYR A 202 11.59 2.11 -26.47
CA TYR A 202 11.69 2.29 -27.92
C TYR A 202 10.31 2.54 -28.55
N GLY A 203 10.22 3.52 -29.45
CA GLY A 203 8.96 3.89 -30.11
C GLY A 203 8.05 4.84 -29.31
N ILE A 204 8.46 5.28 -28.11
CA ILE A 204 7.82 6.34 -27.35
C ILE A 204 8.52 7.69 -27.61
N ALA A 205 7.76 8.79 -27.58
CA ALA A 205 8.32 10.13 -27.70
C ALA A 205 9.42 10.38 -26.64
N GLY A 206 10.62 10.75 -27.10
CA GLY A 206 11.78 10.95 -26.22
C GLY A 206 12.68 9.74 -26.03
N SER A 207 12.45 8.63 -26.74
CA SER A 207 13.37 7.48 -26.74
C SER A 207 14.84 7.91 -26.90
N GLU A 208 15.75 7.19 -26.24
CA GLU A 208 17.21 7.44 -26.22
C GLU A 208 17.66 8.72 -25.49
N ARG A 209 16.74 9.47 -24.86
CA ARG A 209 17.09 10.62 -24.01
C ARG A 209 16.76 10.33 -22.55
N ASN A 210 17.63 10.78 -21.66
CA ASN A 210 17.38 10.73 -20.22
C ASN A 210 16.49 11.90 -19.80
N PHE A 211 15.43 11.59 -19.08
CA PHE A 211 14.53 12.56 -18.46
C PHE A 211 14.54 12.40 -16.96
N TRP A 212 14.32 13.52 -16.30
CA TRP A 212 13.93 13.56 -14.89
C TRP A 212 12.46 13.12 -14.84
N ALA A 213 11.96 12.68 -13.68
CA ALA A 213 10.57 12.26 -13.55
C ALA A 213 9.54 13.30 -14.08
N LEU A 214 9.83 14.61 -13.97
CA LEU A 214 9.00 15.69 -14.54
C LEU A 214 8.85 15.66 -16.08
N GLY A 215 9.75 14.99 -16.78
CA GLY A 215 9.71 14.83 -18.24
C GLY A 215 8.89 13.65 -18.72
N LEU A 216 8.40 12.79 -17.82
CA LEU A 216 7.59 11.62 -18.17
C LEU A 216 6.11 11.99 -18.31
N SER A 217 5.38 11.22 -19.13
CA SER A 217 3.94 11.38 -19.27
C SER A 217 3.21 11.01 -17.97
N ALA A 218 2.01 11.56 -17.74
CA ALA A 218 1.21 11.25 -16.56
C ALA A 218 0.94 9.74 -16.40
N GLY A 219 0.59 9.05 -17.50
CA GLY A 219 0.38 7.60 -17.49
C GLY A 219 1.66 6.81 -17.20
N THR A 220 2.81 7.24 -17.73
CA THR A 220 4.11 6.61 -17.41
C THR A 220 4.45 6.77 -15.93
N LEU A 221 4.25 7.97 -15.37
CA LEU A 221 4.46 8.22 -13.94
C LEU A 221 3.52 7.39 -13.07
N ARG A 222 2.25 7.25 -13.47
CA ARG A 222 1.27 6.44 -12.75
C ARG A 222 1.69 4.98 -12.68
N VAL A 223 2.08 4.40 -13.81
CA VAL A 223 2.54 3.01 -13.86
C VAL A 223 3.84 2.82 -13.09
N LEU A 224 4.79 3.76 -13.22
CA LEU A 224 6.04 3.74 -12.45
C LEU A 224 5.78 3.77 -10.94
N GLN A 225 4.86 4.65 -10.48
CA GLN A 225 4.43 4.71 -9.08
C GLN A 225 3.89 3.35 -8.62
N LEU A 226 2.85 2.83 -9.30
CA LEU A 226 2.18 1.59 -8.93
C LEU A 226 3.16 0.43 -8.83
N LEU A 227 4.03 0.24 -9.83
CA LEU A 227 4.98 -0.87 -9.84
C LEU A 227 6.11 -0.68 -8.84
N THR A 228 6.60 0.54 -8.64
CA THR A 228 7.62 0.80 -7.61
C THR A 228 7.08 0.46 -6.23
N PHE A 229 5.85 0.85 -5.92
CA PHE A 229 5.23 0.52 -4.65
C PHE A 229 5.00 -0.97 -4.47
N LEU A 230 4.46 -1.63 -5.49
CA LEU A 230 4.15 -3.05 -5.46
C LEU A 230 5.41 -3.91 -5.24
N ILE A 231 6.53 -3.52 -5.86
CA ILE A 231 7.81 -4.25 -5.76
C ILE A 231 8.57 -3.89 -4.48
N TYR A 232 8.61 -2.60 -4.12
CA TYR A 232 9.40 -2.15 -2.98
C TYR A 232 8.73 -2.46 -1.65
N ASP A 233 7.46 -2.09 -1.49
CA ASP A 233 6.80 -2.11 -0.19
C ASP A 233 6.45 -3.52 0.31
N GLU A 234 6.34 -4.51 -0.59
CA GLU A 234 5.98 -5.91 -0.29
C GLU A 234 4.82 -6.03 0.71
N SER A 235 3.75 -5.29 0.44
CA SER A 235 2.61 -5.20 1.35
C SER A 235 1.89 -6.53 1.49
N SER A 236 1.32 -6.78 2.68
CA SER A 236 0.36 -7.87 2.87
C SER A 236 -0.90 -7.64 2.04
N CYS A 237 -1.33 -6.37 2.00
CA CYS A 237 -2.48 -5.89 1.25
C CYS A 237 -2.20 -4.50 0.67
N ALA A 238 -2.43 -4.34 -0.62
CA ALA A 238 -2.36 -3.08 -1.34
C ALA A 238 -3.76 -2.57 -1.66
N LEU A 239 -4.11 -1.43 -1.10
CA LEU A 239 -5.37 -0.72 -1.33
C LEU A 239 -5.14 0.37 -2.38
N MET A 240 -5.55 0.16 -3.62
CA MET A 240 -5.27 1.05 -4.74
C MET A 240 -6.53 1.77 -5.21
N GLU A 241 -6.47 3.09 -5.32
CA GLU A 241 -7.57 3.83 -5.94
C GLU A 241 -7.33 4.03 -7.42
N GLN A 242 -8.29 3.65 -8.26
CA GLN A 242 -8.31 3.90 -9.70
C GLN A 242 -6.94 3.67 -10.37
N PRO A 243 -6.41 2.44 -10.38
CA PRO A 243 -5.13 2.14 -11.03
C PRO A 243 -5.12 2.46 -12.54
N GLU A 244 -6.30 2.61 -13.16
CA GLU A 244 -6.50 3.05 -14.55
C GLU A 244 -6.23 4.53 -14.81
N ASP A 245 -6.27 5.39 -13.79
CA ASP A 245 -6.31 6.84 -14.01
C ASP A 245 -5.06 7.30 -14.78
N SER A 246 -5.27 8.14 -15.80
CA SER A 246 -4.21 8.65 -16.69
C SER A 246 -3.47 7.58 -17.52
N VAL A 247 -3.84 6.29 -17.44
CA VAL A 247 -3.26 5.19 -18.21
C VAL A 247 -4.10 4.94 -19.46
N HIS A 248 -3.45 4.90 -20.62
CA HIS A 248 -4.13 4.60 -21.88
C HIS A 248 -4.62 3.13 -21.91
N ASP A 249 -5.82 2.87 -22.42
CA ASP A 249 -6.48 1.54 -22.41
C ASP A 249 -5.58 0.40 -22.92
N GLY A 250 -4.89 0.61 -24.04
CA GLY A 250 -3.97 -0.39 -24.60
C GLY A 250 -2.79 -0.75 -23.69
N LEU A 251 -2.37 0.14 -22.81
CA LEU A 251 -1.36 -0.11 -21.77
C LEU A 251 -1.99 -0.71 -20.52
N LEU A 252 -3.20 -0.26 -20.17
CA LEU A 252 -3.93 -0.69 -18.98
C LEU A 252 -4.10 -2.21 -18.92
N VAL A 253 -4.43 -2.86 -20.04
CA VAL A 253 -4.53 -4.34 -20.11
C VAL A 253 -3.24 -5.01 -19.63
N LYS A 254 -2.08 -4.54 -20.09
CA LYS A 254 -0.78 -5.09 -19.67
C LYS A 254 -0.49 -4.81 -18.19
N VAL A 255 -0.87 -3.64 -17.70
CA VAL A 255 -0.72 -3.27 -16.28
C VAL A 255 -1.56 -4.20 -15.41
N ILE A 256 -2.80 -4.49 -15.80
CA ILE A 256 -3.67 -5.45 -15.09
C ILE A 256 -3.04 -6.85 -15.05
N ASP A 257 -2.45 -7.31 -16.14
CA ASP A 257 -1.77 -8.62 -16.16
C ASP A 257 -0.60 -8.68 -15.18
N VAL A 258 0.17 -7.58 -15.07
CA VAL A 258 1.21 -7.45 -14.05
C VAL A 258 0.59 -7.49 -12.65
N LEU A 259 -0.45 -6.70 -12.38
CA LEU A 259 -1.14 -6.70 -11.07
C LEU A 259 -1.64 -8.11 -10.69
N LYS A 260 -2.25 -8.85 -11.63
CA LYS A 260 -2.67 -10.24 -11.42
C LYS A 260 -1.49 -11.17 -11.09
N ALA A 261 -0.34 -10.98 -11.71
CA ALA A 261 0.85 -11.76 -11.38
C ALA A 261 1.32 -11.50 -9.93
N TYR A 262 1.24 -10.26 -9.45
CA TYR A 262 1.58 -9.93 -8.06
C TYR A 262 0.49 -10.31 -7.05
N SER A 263 -0.75 -10.52 -7.47
CA SER A 263 -1.84 -10.92 -6.55
C SER A 263 -1.60 -12.29 -5.89
N HIS A 264 -0.63 -13.07 -6.37
CA HIS A 264 -0.17 -14.29 -5.72
C HIS A 264 0.64 -14.05 -4.45
N LYS A 265 1.28 -12.89 -4.31
CA LYS A 265 2.12 -12.52 -3.15
C LYS A 265 1.43 -11.50 -2.24
N THR A 266 0.68 -10.58 -2.83
CA THR A 266 0.04 -9.47 -2.12
C THR A 266 -1.46 -9.45 -2.41
N GLN A 267 -2.30 -9.27 -1.39
CA GLN A 267 -3.72 -9.05 -1.63
C GLN A 267 -3.93 -7.68 -2.28
N LEU A 268 -4.56 -7.63 -3.45
CA LEU A 268 -4.86 -6.37 -4.15
C LEU A 268 -6.33 -6.03 -4.01
N LEU A 269 -6.63 -4.85 -3.48
CA LEU A 269 -7.97 -4.26 -3.44
C LEU A 269 -7.95 -2.97 -4.24
N CYS A 270 -8.73 -2.91 -5.32
CA CYS A 270 -8.76 -1.75 -6.20
C CYS A 270 -10.16 -1.13 -6.24
N THR A 271 -10.25 0.20 -6.23
CA THR A 271 -11.47 0.91 -6.68
C THR A 271 -11.33 1.23 -8.15
N THR A 272 -12.42 1.13 -8.91
CA THR A 272 -12.40 1.38 -10.36
C THR A 272 -13.77 1.84 -10.85
N HIS A 273 -13.76 2.69 -11.87
CA HIS A 273 -14.94 2.94 -12.72
C HIS A 273 -14.69 2.48 -14.17
N SER A 274 -13.52 1.89 -14.45
CA SER A 274 -13.15 1.42 -15.77
C SER A 274 -13.85 0.11 -16.11
N ALA A 275 -14.71 0.17 -17.13
CA ALA A 275 -15.28 -1.01 -17.76
C ALA A 275 -14.19 -2.01 -18.20
N GLY A 276 -13.07 -1.52 -18.72
CA GLY A 276 -11.94 -2.36 -19.12
C GLY A 276 -11.33 -3.14 -17.97
N ILE A 277 -11.19 -2.51 -16.79
CA ILE A 277 -10.76 -3.22 -15.58
C ILE A 277 -11.82 -4.23 -15.15
N MET A 278 -13.08 -3.81 -15.00
CA MET A 278 -14.16 -4.69 -14.53
C MET A 278 -14.28 -5.95 -15.40
N ASN A 279 -14.24 -5.78 -16.72
CA ASN A 279 -14.32 -6.87 -17.70
C ASN A 279 -13.09 -7.80 -17.70
N SER A 280 -12.00 -7.42 -17.01
CA SER A 280 -10.81 -8.25 -16.87
C SER A 280 -10.87 -9.19 -15.66
N PHE A 281 -11.91 -9.13 -14.82
CA PHE A 281 -12.05 -9.94 -13.61
C PHE A 281 -13.35 -10.75 -13.61
N ASP A 282 -13.36 -11.83 -12.82
CA ASP A 282 -14.54 -12.63 -12.60
C ASP A 282 -15.55 -11.89 -11.69
N SER A 283 -16.85 -12.11 -11.92
CA SER A 283 -17.93 -11.46 -11.18
C SER A 283 -17.88 -11.73 -9.66
N THR A 284 -17.30 -12.85 -9.23
CA THR A 284 -17.08 -13.17 -7.80
C THR A 284 -16.04 -12.26 -7.11
N MET A 285 -15.16 -11.63 -7.90
CA MET A 285 -14.14 -10.70 -7.41
C MET A 285 -14.67 -9.26 -7.26
N ILE A 286 -15.84 -8.97 -7.83
CA ILE A 286 -16.43 -7.64 -7.80
C ILE A 286 -17.14 -7.40 -6.46
N ARG A 287 -17.00 -6.17 -5.95
CA ARG A 287 -17.76 -5.65 -4.82
C ARG A 287 -18.45 -4.36 -5.27
N LEU A 288 -19.76 -4.31 -5.14
CA LEU A 288 -20.57 -3.14 -5.46
C LEU A 288 -20.67 -2.25 -4.24
N VAL A 289 -20.45 -0.95 -4.46
CA VAL A 289 -20.54 0.08 -3.43
C VAL A 289 -21.79 0.91 -3.72
N SER A 290 -22.69 1.03 -2.73
CA SER A 290 -23.89 1.85 -2.81
C SER A 290 -24.11 2.66 -1.53
N ALA A 291 -24.96 3.67 -1.58
CA ALA A 291 -25.40 4.41 -0.38
C ALA A 291 -26.88 4.10 -0.12
N ASP A 292 -27.24 3.78 1.12
CA ASP A 292 -28.65 3.63 1.50
C ASP A 292 -29.36 4.99 1.60
N GLU A 293 -30.68 4.96 1.81
CA GLU A 293 -31.52 6.17 1.95
C GLU A 293 -31.08 7.10 3.10
N ARG A 294 -30.28 6.60 4.05
CA ARG A 294 -29.75 7.36 5.19
C ARG A 294 -28.33 7.87 4.93
N GLY A 295 -27.77 7.60 3.75
CA GLY A 295 -26.41 7.97 3.36
C GLY A 295 -25.33 7.02 3.91
N LEU A 296 -25.70 5.82 4.38
CA LEU A 296 -24.73 4.83 4.82
C LEU A 296 -24.18 4.05 3.62
N THR A 297 -22.85 3.98 3.52
CA THR A 297 -22.19 3.18 2.49
C THR A 297 -22.34 1.69 2.78
N ASN A 298 -22.82 0.95 1.78
CA ASN A 298 -22.87 -0.50 1.78
C ASN A 298 -21.91 -1.04 0.71
N VAL A 299 -21.18 -2.10 1.04
CA VAL A 299 -20.27 -2.78 0.11
C VAL A 299 -20.65 -4.24 0.09
N ASN A 300 -21.18 -4.72 -1.04
CA ASN A 300 -21.71 -6.07 -1.16
C ASN A 300 -21.03 -6.83 -2.30
N SER A 301 -20.80 -8.12 -2.11
CA SER A 301 -20.57 -9.03 -3.24
C SER A 301 -21.86 -9.22 -4.02
N LEU A 302 -21.74 -9.59 -5.29
CA LEU A 302 -22.87 -10.15 -6.02
C LEU A 302 -23.39 -11.41 -5.30
N SER A 303 -24.71 -11.55 -5.23
CA SER A 303 -25.37 -12.77 -4.77
C SER A 303 -25.08 -13.93 -5.72
N GLU A 304 -25.24 -15.17 -5.25
CA GLU A 304 -25.06 -16.36 -6.11
C GLU A 304 -25.93 -16.30 -7.38
N SER A 305 -27.16 -15.81 -7.27
CA SER A 305 -28.05 -15.60 -8.42
C SER A 305 -27.52 -14.54 -9.37
N GLU A 306 -27.00 -13.41 -8.86
CA GLU A 306 -26.44 -12.36 -9.72
C GLU A 306 -25.16 -12.80 -10.40
N VAL A 307 -24.32 -13.62 -9.75
CA VAL A 307 -23.13 -14.23 -10.34
C VAL A 307 -23.52 -15.14 -11.51
N ILE A 308 -24.53 -16.01 -11.33
CA ILE A 308 -25.02 -16.90 -12.39
C ILE A 308 -25.58 -16.08 -13.56
N CYS A 309 -26.39 -15.05 -13.28
CA CYS A 309 -26.93 -14.17 -14.32
C CYS A 309 -25.82 -13.42 -15.06
N ALA A 310 -24.80 -12.92 -14.35
CA ALA A 310 -23.65 -12.25 -14.95
C ALA A 310 -22.89 -13.20 -15.89
N GLN A 311 -22.68 -14.44 -15.47
CA GLN A 311 -22.02 -15.46 -16.29
C GLN A 311 -22.80 -15.76 -17.57
N GLN A 312 -24.13 -15.91 -17.48
CA GLN A 312 -25.00 -16.09 -18.65
C GLN A 312 -24.97 -14.88 -19.58
N TYR A 313 -25.04 -13.66 -19.03
CA TYR A 313 -25.00 -12.43 -19.81
C TYR A 313 -23.68 -12.27 -20.58
N LEU A 314 -22.57 -12.65 -19.96
CA LEU A 314 -21.23 -12.67 -20.57
C LEU A 314 -21.11 -13.69 -21.72
N GLU A 315 -21.86 -14.79 -21.67
CA GLU A 315 -21.87 -15.81 -22.73
C GLU A 315 -22.73 -15.40 -23.94
N ASP A 316 -23.85 -14.70 -23.69
CA ASP A 316 -24.90 -14.49 -24.70
C ASP A 316 -24.97 -13.06 -25.26
N GLU A 317 -24.77 -12.02 -24.45
CA GLU A 317 -25.27 -10.67 -24.78
C GLU A 317 -24.25 -9.53 -24.67
N GLY A 318 -23.33 -9.54 -23.70
CA GLY A 318 -22.50 -8.35 -23.43
C GLY A 318 -21.34 -8.54 -22.46
N SER A 319 -20.90 -7.43 -21.86
CA SER A 319 -19.77 -7.36 -20.94
C SER A 319 -20.19 -7.27 -19.46
N LEU A 320 -19.27 -7.57 -18.55
CA LEU A 320 -19.56 -7.54 -17.11
C LEU A 320 -19.93 -6.12 -16.67
N SER A 321 -19.24 -5.10 -17.18
CA SER A 321 -19.56 -3.70 -16.90
C SER A 321 -20.99 -3.33 -17.26
N GLU A 322 -21.49 -3.76 -18.43
CA GLU A 322 -22.86 -3.47 -18.89
C GLU A 322 -23.89 -4.17 -17.99
N PHE A 323 -23.62 -5.41 -17.59
CA PHE A 323 -24.46 -6.12 -16.62
C PHE A 323 -24.52 -5.38 -15.28
N LEU A 324 -23.38 -4.95 -14.75
CA LEU A 324 -23.29 -4.25 -13.47
C LEU A 324 -23.98 -2.88 -13.49
N GLU A 325 -23.94 -2.16 -14.61
CA GLU A 325 -24.70 -0.91 -14.80
C GLU A 325 -26.21 -1.15 -14.70
N GLY A 326 -26.70 -2.30 -15.16
CA GLY A 326 -28.12 -2.67 -15.06
C GLY A 326 -28.60 -3.00 -13.64
N LEU A 327 -27.69 -3.21 -12.69
CA LEU A 327 -28.01 -3.50 -11.28
C LEU A 327 -28.12 -2.24 -10.40
N GLN A 328 -27.63 -1.10 -10.87
CA GLN A 328 -27.60 0.18 -10.14
C GLN A 328 -28.87 1.00 -10.36
#